data_AF-A0A519QHF8-F1
#
_entry.id   AF-A0A519QHF8-F1
#
_cell.length_a   1.000
_cell.length_b   1.000
_cell.length_c   1.000
_cell.angle_alpha   90.00
_cell.angle_beta   90.00
_cell.angle_gamma   90.00
#
_symmetry.space_group_name_H-M   'P 1'
#
loop_
_entity.id
_entity.type
_entity.pdbx_description
1 polymer ?
#
loop_
_entity_poly.entity_id
_entity_poly.type
_entity_poly.pdbx_seq_one_letter_code
_entity_poly.pdbx_strand_id
1 'polypeptide(L)' 'MRRAAFNRALADADLAAIGPLLARDVVLVAGTDSAVISGRQAQLKSWKHEFAA' A
#
# COMPACT_ATOMS: atom_id res chain seq x y z
N MET A 1 -2.74 -17.50 0.28
CA MET A 1 -3.98 -16.72 0.04
C MET A 1 -3.81 -15.21 0.28
N ARG A 2 -3.42 -14.72 1.47
CA ARG A 2 -3.37 -13.28 1.79
C ARG A 2 -2.48 -12.43 0.84
N ARG A 3 -1.31 -12.94 0.44
CA ARG A 3 -0.43 -12.28 -0.55
C ARG A 3 -1.10 -12.10 -1.93
N ALA A 4 -1.83 -13.10 -2.40
CA ALA A 4 -2.51 -13.03 -3.69
C ALA A 4 -3.66 -12.00 -3.66
N ALA A 5 -4.42 -11.94 -2.57
CA ALA A 5 -5.45 -10.92 -2.36
C ALA A 5 -4.85 -9.51 -2.33
N PHE A 6 -3.72 -9.33 -1.63
CA PHE A 6 -3.00 -8.06 -1.61
C PHE A 6 -2.51 -7.65 -3.00
N ASN A 7 -1.85 -8.55 -3.72
CA ASN A 7 -1.33 -8.26 -5.06
C ASN A 7 -2.46 -7.92 -6.05
N ARG A 8 -3.60 -8.59 -5.94
CA ARG A 8 -4.78 -8.27 -6.76
C ARG A 8 -5.33 -6.89 -6.43
N ALA A 9 -5.55 -6.60 -5.14
CA ALA A 9 -6.03 -5.30 -4.72
C ALA A 9 -5.07 -4.16 -5.11
N LEU A 10 -3.75 -4.41 -5.07
CA LEU A 10 -2.73 -3.48 -5.55
C LEU A 10 -2.81 -3.24 -7.06
N ALA A 11 -2.98 -4.31 -7.85
CA ALA A 11 -3.13 -4.22 -9.30
C ALA A 11 -4.42 -3.49 -9.71
N ASP A 12 -5.49 -3.68 -8.94
CA ASP A 12 -6.80 -3.05 -9.15
C ASP A 12 -6.88 -1.63 -8.53
N ALA A 13 -5.80 -1.13 -7.91
CA ALA A 13 -5.78 0.14 -7.19
C ALA A 13 -6.86 0.29 -6.09
N ASP A 14 -7.30 -0.83 -5.50
CA ASP A 14 -8.39 -0.88 -4.51
C ASP A 14 -7.87 -0.64 -3.08
N LEU A 15 -7.81 0.63 -2.68
CA LEU A 15 -7.40 1.01 -1.32
C LEU A 15 -8.28 0.42 -0.21
N ALA A 16 -9.58 0.23 -0.47
CA ALA A 16 -10.50 -0.31 0.52
C ALA A 16 -10.20 -1.79 0.79
N ALA A 17 -9.84 -2.56 -0.25
CA ALA A 17 -9.39 -3.94 -0.11
C ALA A 17 -7.97 -4.05 0.46
N ILE A 18 -7.05 -3.13 0.14
CA ILE A 18 -5.67 -3.17 0.64
C ILE A 18 -5.59 -2.87 2.14
N GLY A 19 -6.34 -1.87 2.63
CA GLY A 19 -6.22 -1.37 4.01
C GLY A 19 -6.30 -2.43 5.11
N PRO A 20 -7.28 -3.35 5.10
CA PRO A 20 -7.38 -4.44 6.07
C PRO A 20 -6.27 -5.50 5.95
N LEU A 21 -5.58 -5.58 4.82
CA LEU A 21 -4.50 -6.56 4.58
C LEU A 21 -3.15 -6.08 5.12
N LEU A 22 -3.00 -4.78 5.35
CA LEU A 22 -1.78 -4.18 5.90
C LEU A 22 -1.72 -4.33 7.43
N ALA A 23 -0.53 -4.70 7.92
CA ALA A 23 -0.20 -4.59 9.34
C ALA A 23 -0.22 -3.11 9.76
N ARG A 24 -0.49 -2.83 11.05
CA ARG A 24 -0.55 -1.46 11.57
C ARG A 24 0.76 -0.71 11.36
N ASP A 25 1.87 -1.42 11.56
CA ASP A 25 3.27 -1.01 11.54
C ASP A 25 3.98 -1.39 10.23
N VAL A 26 3.24 -1.61 9.14
CA VAL A 26 3.81 -1.88 7.83
C VAL A 26 4.82 -0.80 7.43
N VAL A 27 5.91 -1.22 6.78
CA VAL A 27 6.93 -0.34 6.23
C VAL A 27 7.00 -0.59 4.72
N LEU A 28 6.83 0.48 3.94
CA LEU A 28 7.10 0.47 2.51
C LEU A 28 8.44 1.14 2.26
N VAL A 29 9.30 0.47 1.49
CA VAL A 29 10.55 1.04 0.96
C VAL A 29 10.36 1.20 -0.54
N ALA A 30 10.34 2.45 -1.01
CA ALA A 30 10.21 2.77 -2.42
C ALA A 30 11.51 2.45 -3.17
N GLY A 31 11.39 1.88 -4.37
CA GLY A 31 12.56 1.40 -5.13
C GLY A 31 13.42 2.52 -5.72
N THR A 32 12.81 3.65 -6.10
CA THR A 32 13.50 4.69 -6.91
C THR A 32 14.33 5.65 -6.05
N ASP A 33 13.81 6.06 -4.90
CA ASP A 33 14.43 7.07 -4.02
C ASP A 33 14.77 6.51 -2.63
N SER A 34 14.54 5.22 -2.41
CA SER A 34 14.67 4.58 -1.10
C SER A 34 13.83 5.27 -0.01
N ALA A 35 12.76 5.98 -0.38
CA ALA A 35 11.87 6.60 0.59
C ALA A 35 11.23 5.52 1.47
N VAL A 36 11.21 5.79 2.77
CA VAL A 36 10.60 4.90 3.77
C VAL A 36 9.28 5.50 4.22
N ILE A 37 8.19 4.78 3.98
CA ILE A 37 6.85 5.14 4.44
C ILE A 37 6.46 4.18 5.55
N SER A 38 6.38 4.72 6.76
CA SER A 38 6.10 3.95 7.98
C SER A 38 4.64 4.07 8.41
N GLY A 39 4.01 2.91 8.58
CA GLY A 39 2.67 2.76 9.10
C GLY A 39 1.58 2.76 8.03
N ARG A 40 0.50 2.02 8.32
CA ARG A 40 -0.61 1.79 7.39
C ARG A 40 -1.24 3.08 6.84
N GLN A 41 -1.45 4.07 7.71
CA GLN A 41 -2.12 5.32 7.31
C GLN A 41 -1.26 6.15 6.34
N ALA A 42 0.06 6.21 6.59
CA ALA A 42 0.97 6.92 5.71
C ALA A 42 1.05 6.24 4.34
N GLN A 43 1.10 4.91 4.31
CA GLN A 43 1.12 4.13 3.06
C GLN A 43 -0.16 4.31 2.25
N LEU A 44 -1.34 4.19 2.87
CA LEU A 44 -2.63 4.39 2.17
C LEU A 44 -2.77 5.82 1.64
N LYS A 45 -2.28 6.83 2.38
CA LYS A 45 -2.28 8.22 1.90
C LYS A 45 -1.39 8.40 0.67
N SER A 46 -0.18 7.82 0.67
CA SER A 46 0.72 7.87 -0.48
C SER A 46 0.08 7.28 -1.73
N TRP A 47 -0.49 6.08 -1.60
CA TRP A 47 -1.16 5.41 -2.72
C TRP A 47 -2.44 6.10 -3.18
N LYS A 48 -3.18 6.80 -2.31
CA LYS A 48 -4.32 7.61 -2.75
C LYS A 48 -3.91 8.69 -3.75
N HIS A 49 -2.72 9.27 -3.60
CA HIS A 49 -2.19 10.24 -4.57
C HIS A 49 -1.68 9.54 -5.82
N GLU A 50 -0.95 8.43 -5.67
CA GLU A 50 -0.35 7.68 -6.77
C GLU A 50 -1.40 7.02 -7.69
N PHE A 51 -2.46 6.43 -7.12
CA PHE A 51 -3.53 5.77 -7.90
C PHE A 51 -4.47 6.76 -8.61
N ALA A 52 -4.38 8.05 -8.29
CA ALA A 52 -5.16 9.10 -8.93
C ALA A 52 -4.43 9.79 -10.10
N ALA A 53 -3.14 9.48 -10.29
CA ALA A 53 -2.28 10.00 -11.35
C ALA A 53 -2.28 9.07 -12.58
#